data_AF-A0A645GFD8-F1
#
_entry.id   AF-A0A645GFD8-F1
#
_cell.length_a   1.000
_cell.length_b   1.000
_cell.length_c   1.000
_cell.angle_alpha   90.00
_cell.angle_beta   90.00
_cell.angle_gamma   90.00
#
_symmetry.space_group_name_H-M   'P 1'
#
loop_
_entity.id
_entity.type
_entity.pdbx_description
1 polymer ?
#
loop_
_entity_poly.entity_id
_entity_poly.type
_entity_poly.pdbx_seq_one_letter_code
_entity_poly.pdbx_strand_id
1 'polypeptide(L)' 'METILELQGLGRLVGIISHVEELKERIPIQIVVENRREEGSVIKVVKL' A
#
# COMPACT_ATOMS: atom_id res chain seq x y z
N MET A 1 -10.78 -7.25 -3.30
CA MET A 1 -10.74 -5.82 -2.92
C MET A 1 -12.00 -5.38 -2.18
N GLU A 2 -13.18 -5.84 -2.61
CA GLU A 2 -14.49 -5.40 -2.12
C GLU A 2 -14.61 -5.34 -0.58
N THR A 3 -14.31 -6.44 0.12
CA THR A 3 -14.34 -6.49 1.60
C THR A 3 -13.45 -5.44 2.28
N ILE A 4 -12.30 -5.10 1.69
CA ILE A 4 -11.36 -4.13 2.28
C ILE A 4 -11.94 -2.72 2.14
N LEU A 5 -12.54 -2.40 0.99
CA LEU A 5 -13.20 -1.12 0.75
C LEU A 5 -14.43 -0.96 1.65
N GLU A 6 -15.20 -2.03 1.85
CA GLU A 6 -16.34 -2.04 2.78
C GLU A 6 -15.88 -1.76 4.21
N LEU A 7 -14.85 -2.46 4.71
CA LEU A 7 -14.32 -2.25 6.05
C LEU A 7 -13.80 -0.81 6.25
N GLN A 8 -13.14 -0.25 5.24
CA GLN A 8 -12.72 1.15 5.25
C GLN A 8 -13.92 2.11 5.30
N GLY A 9 -14.98 1.82 4.53
CA GLY A 9 -16.23 2.59 4.55
C GLY A 9 -16.94 2.60 5.91
N LEU A 10 -16.71 1.57 6.73
CA LEU A 10 -17.19 1.50 8.12
C LEU A 10 -16.32 2.30 9.12
N GLY A 11 -15.38 3.12 8.64
CA GLY A 11 -14.50 3.94 9.47
C GLY A 11 -13.36 3.15 10.12
N ARG A 12 -13.10 1.91 9.67
CA ARG A 12 -11.95 1.14 10.15
C ARG A 12 -10.70 1.54 9.39
N LEU A 13 -9.59 1.70 10.10
CA LEU A 13 -8.28 1.81 9.47
C LEU A 13 -7.84 0.42 8.98
N VAL A 14 -7.68 0.27 7.67
CA VAL A 14 -7.28 -0.98 7.02
C VAL A 14 -5.96 -0.77 6.30
N GLY A 15 -4.99 -1.66 6.53
CA GLY A 15 -3.70 -1.69 5.84
C GLY A 15 -3.48 -3.04 5.17
N ILE A 16 -2.81 -3.04 4.02
CA ILE A 16 -2.48 -4.26 3.26
C ILE A 16 -0.99 -4.22 2.94
N ILE A 17 -0.32 -5.36 3.12
CA ILE A 17 1.02 -5.60 2.57
C ILE A 17 0.83 -6.53 1.38
N SER A 18 1.25 -6.08 0.20
CA SER A 18 1.11 -6.87 -1.02
C SER A 18 2.21 -6.53 -2.02
N HIS A 19 2.60 -7.53 -2.81
CA HIS A 19 3.45 -7.37 -3.99
C HIS A 19 2.64 -7.35 -5.30
N VAL A 20 1.32 -7.49 -5.22
CA VAL A 20 0.42 -7.52 -6.38
C VAL A 20 0.32 -6.12 -6.99
N GLU A 21 0.77 -5.97 -8.23
CA GLU A 21 0.82 -4.67 -8.92
C GLU A 21 -0.56 -3.99 -9.04
N GLU A 22 -1.62 -4.74 -9.34
CA GLU A 22 -2.99 -4.17 -9.48
C GLU A 22 -3.47 -3.46 -8.19
N LEU A 23 -3.02 -3.91 -7.01
CA LEU A 23 -3.39 -3.25 -5.74
C LEU A 23 -2.73 -1.87 -5.62
N LYS A 24 -1.55 -1.68 -6.21
CA LYS A 24 -0.83 -0.40 -6.21
C LYS A 24 -1.48 0.63 -7.13
N GLU A 25 -2.32 0.24 -8.08
CA GLU A 25 -3.05 1.21 -8.91
C GLU A 25 -4.35 1.69 -8.23
N ARG A 26 -4.88 0.87 -7.31
CA ARG A 26 -6.20 1.06 -6.71
C ARG A 26 -6.18 1.71 -5.33
N ILE A 27 -5.04 1.71 -4.64
CA ILE A 27 -4.91 2.25 -3.28
C ILE A 27 -4.23 3.63 -3.35
N PRO A 28 -4.89 4.72 -2.95
CA PRO A 28 -4.38 6.08 -3.17
C PRO A 28 -3.20 6.49 -2.28
N ILE A 29 -3.01 5.84 -1.13
CA ILE A 29 -1.93 6.16 -0.18
C ILE A 29 -1.11 4.89 0.06
N GLN A 30 0.20 4.97 -0.18
CA GLN A 30 1.07 3.81 -0.17
C GLN A 30 2.40 4.11 0.53
N ILE A 31 2.92 3.06 1.16
CA ILE A 31 4.31 2.98 1.60
C ILE A 31 4.98 1.94 0.72
N VAL A 32 5.76 2.38 -0.25
CA VAL A 32 6.52 1.51 -1.14
C VAL A 32 7.85 1.20 -0.48
N VAL A 33 8.18 -0.09 -0.37
CA VAL A 33 9.48 -0.55 0.10
C VAL A 33 10.34 -0.91 -1.10
N GLU A 34 11.50 -0.28 -1.23
CA GLU A 34 12.50 -0.58 -2.26
C GLU A 34 13.72 -1.22 -1.62
N ASN A 35 14.21 -2.32 -2.19
CA ASN A 35 15.50 -2.88 -1.82
C ASN A 35 16.60 -2.19 -2.63
N ARG A 36 17.43 -1.39 -1.97
CA ARG A 36 18.60 -0.73 -2.57
C ARG A 36 19.84 -1.42 -2.07
N ARG A 37 20.69 -1.88 -3.00
CA ARG A 37 21.85 -2.73 -2.67
C ARG A 37 22.81 -2.10 -1.67
N GLU A 38 23.00 -0.78 -1.71
CA GLU A 38 23.95 -0.08 -0.83
C GLU A 38 23.30 0.47 0.45
N GLU A 39 22.00 0.79 0.41
CA GLU A 39 21.29 1.47 1.49
C GLU A 39 20.38 0.52 2.31
N GLY A 40 20.19 -0.72 1.85
CA GLY A 40 19.25 -1.67 2.43
C GLY A 40 17.80 -1.41 2.01
N SER A 41 16.85 -1.65 2.90
CA SER A 41 15.43 -1.38 2.64
C SER A 41 15.12 0.09 2.89
N VAL A 42 14.59 0.77 1.88
CA VAL A 42 14.16 2.18 1.98
C VAL A 42 12.66 2.30 1.74
N ILE A 43 12.06 3.33 2.31
CA ILE A 43 10.63 3.63 2.12
C ILE A 43 10.42 4.84 1.23
N LYS A 44 9.34 4.80 0.45
CA LYS A 44 8.81 5.95 -0.28
C LYS A 44 7.32 6.06 -0.01
N VAL A 45 6.88 7.22 0.47
CA VAL A 45 5.46 7.53 0.63
C VAL A 45 4.94 8.05 -0.71
N VAL A 46 3.91 7.39 -1.25
CA VAL A 46 3.28 7.75 -2.52
C VAL A 46 1.82 8.12 -2.24
N LYS A 47 1.37 9.20 -2.86
CA LYS A 47 -0.01 9.66 -2.83
C LYS A 47 -0.47 9.89 -4.28
N LEU A 48 -1.44 9.11 -4.73
CA LEU A 48 -2.11 9.26 -6.03
C LEU A 48 -3.09 10.44 -6.00
#